data_AF-A0A9X5YWN5-F1
#
_entry.id   AF-A0A9X5YWN5-F1
#
_cell.length_a   1.000
_cell.length_b   1.000
_cell.length_c   1.000
_cell.angle_alpha   90.00
_cell.angle_beta   90.00
_cell.angle_gamma   90.00
#
_symmetry.space_group_name_H-M   'P 1'
#
loop_
_entity.id
_entity.type
_entity.pdbx_description
1 polymer ?
#
loop_
_entity_poly.entity_id
_entity_poly.type
_entity_poly.pdbx_seq_one_letter_code
_entity_poly.pdbx_strand_id
1 'polypeptide(L)'
;MLTTTDLSPIRLTHVWMRGEFGRLARAARTPRDAAHAARIEDEIASAITRFRGHQAGQDELVWPVLRDRAPAAATDIDRLEGQRATIAVLLAGADDRSFPLAERADMLAELHLIVNEHLDAEERLAFPLLKAHLSTTPDDAPAAGTDPVEARRAHGRSLEWRLRSISYGLTNRGH
;
A
#
# COMPACT_ATOMS: atom_id res chain seq x y z
N MET A 1 -7.80 -18.57 22.36
CA MET A 1 -8.25 -18.48 20.96
C MET A 1 -7.34 -17.49 20.27
N LEU A 2 -6.56 -17.91 19.27
CA LEU A 2 -5.71 -17.00 18.49
C LEU A 2 -6.63 -16.25 17.52
N THR A 3 -6.78 -14.93 17.68
CA THR A 3 -7.46 -14.09 16.70
C THR A 3 -6.58 -14.01 15.46
N THR A 4 -7.06 -14.56 14.34
CA THR A 4 -6.38 -14.49 13.05
C THR A 4 -6.21 -13.02 12.64
N THR A 5 -4.99 -12.64 12.25
CA THR A 5 -4.67 -11.28 11.79
C THR A 5 -5.59 -10.86 10.65
N ASP A 6 -6.30 -9.74 10.82
CA ASP A 6 -7.18 -9.18 9.79
C ASP A 6 -6.38 -8.43 8.72
N LEU A 7 -6.07 -9.12 7.61
CA LEU A 7 -5.39 -8.53 6.45
C LEU A 7 -6.35 -7.87 5.45
N SER A 8 -7.66 -7.81 5.75
CA SER A 8 -8.66 -7.22 4.85
C SER A 8 -8.35 -5.77 4.46
N PRO A 9 -7.86 -4.88 5.35
CA PRO A 9 -7.54 -3.50 4.99
C PRO A 9 -6.48 -3.39 3.88
N ILE A 10 -5.37 -4.13 4.01
CA ILE A 10 -4.31 -4.16 2.99
C ILE A 10 -4.87 -4.73 1.68
N ARG A 11 -5.64 -5.81 1.77
CA ARG A 11 -6.22 -6.45 0.59
C ARG A 11 -7.19 -5.55 -0.16
N LEU A 12 -8.00 -4.76 0.56
CA LEU A 12 -8.89 -3.76 -0.06
C LEU A 12 -8.10 -2.68 -0.79
N THR A 13 -6.98 -2.25 -0.21
CA THR A 13 -6.04 -1.32 -0.85
C THR A 13 -5.48 -1.90 -2.14
N HIS A 14 -5.06 -3.17 -2.14
CA HIS A 14 -4.59 -3.86 -3.34
C HIS A 14 -5.69 -3.97 -4.40
N VAL A 15 -6.92 -4.34 -4.02
CA VAL A 15 -8.06 -4.44 -4.95
C VAL A 15 -8.31 -3.11 -5.67
N TRP A 16 -8.25 -2.00 -4.94
CA TRP A 16 -8.34 -0.67 -5.55
C TRP A 16 -7.18 -0.41 -6.51
N MET A 17 -5.92 -0.62 -6.08
CA MET A 17 -4.72 -0.40 -6.90
C MET A 17 -4.70 -1.21 -8.19
N ARG A 18 -5.14 -2.47 -8.12
CA ARG A 18 -5.18 -3.39 -9.27
C ARG A 18 -5.93 -2.77 -10.45
N GLY A 19 -7.02 -2.02 -10.20
CA GLY A 19 -7.82 -1.39 -11.26
C GLY A 19 -7.46 0.07 -11.56
N GLU A 20 -6.85 0.78 -10.60
CA GLU A 20 -6.73 2.24 -10.63
C GLU A 20 -5.93 2.77 -11.82
N PHE A 21 -4.66 2.37 -11.93
CA PHE A 21 -3.78 2.88 -12.99
C PHE A 21 -4.28 2.54 -14.39
N GLY A 22 -4.89 1.36 -14.57
CA GLY A 22 -5.49 0.96 -15.84
C GLY A 22 -6.73 1.80 -16.19
N ARG A 23 -7.52 2.20 -15.19
CA ARG A 23 -8.65 3.11 -15.39
C ARG A 23 -8.17 4.51 -15.77
N LEU A 24 -7.16 5.03 -15.06
CA LEU A 24 -6.58 6.33 -15.32
C LEU A 24 -5.93 6.39 -16.70
N ALA A 25 -5.21 5.34 -17.11
CA ALA A 25 -4.65 5.22 -18.45
C ALA A 25 -5.72 5.40 -19.54
N ARG A 26 -6.84 4.67 -19.44
CA ARG A 26 -7.95 4.78 -20.41
C ARG A 26 -8.57 6.19 -20.43
N ALA A 27 -8.75 6.79 -19.26
CA ALA A 27 -9.31 8.14 -19.16
C ALA A 27 -8.37 9.21 -19.75
N ALA A 28 -7.06 9.07 -19.49
CA ALA A 28 -6.03 9.99 -19.94
C ALA A 28 -5.84 10.01 -21.47
N ARG A 29 -6.08 8.89 -22.16
CA ARG A 29 -5.99 8.83 -23.64
C ARG A 29 -6.98 9.73 -24.35
N THR A 30 -8.18 9.87 -23.80
CA THR A 30 -9.29 10.58 -24.46
C THR A 30 -10.11 11.37 -23.43
N PRO A 31 -9.59 12.49 -22.92
CA PRO A 31 -10.38 13.40 -22.09
C PRO A 31 -11.54 13.99 -22.90
N ARG A 32 -12.73 14.07 -22.31
CA ARG A 32 -13.93 14.61 -22.97
C ARG A 32 -13.85 16.11 -23.22
N ASP A 33 -13.27 16.84 -22.27
CA ASP A 33 -13.11 18.29 -22.26
C ASP A 33 -12.01 18.69 -21.25
N ALA A 34 -11.69 19.98 -21.18
CA ALA A 34 -10.65 20.50 -20.28
C ALA A 34 -10.97 20.29 -18.79
N ALA A 35 -12.25 20.33 -18.40
CA ALA A 35 -12.65 20.09 -17.01
C ALA A 35 -12.54 18.60 -16.63
N HIS A 36 -12.75 17.69 -17.58
CA HIS A 36 -12.49 16.27 -17.41
C HIS A 36 -10.99 15.99 -17.33
N ALA A 37 -10.18 16.62 -18.17
CA ALA A 37 -8.71 16.50 -18.12
C ALA A 37 -8.18 16.92 -16.74
N ALA A 38 -8.61 18.07 -16.22
CA ALA A 38 -8.22 18.54 -14.88
C ALA A 38 -8.57 17.53 -13.77
N ARG A 39 -9.76 16.91 -13.83
CA ARG A 39 -10.13 15.85 -12.87
C ARG A 39 -9.25 14.62 -12.99
N ILE A 40 -8.88 14.21 -14.21
CA ILE A 40 -7.98 13.07 -14.41
C ILE A 40 -6.60 13.37 -13.78
N GLU A 41 -6.08 14.59 -13.92
CA GLU A 41 -4.81 15.01 -13.30
C GLU A 41 -4.86 14.93 -11.78
N ASP A 42 -5.96 15.36 -11.16
CA ASP A 42 -6.13 15.30 -9.70
C ASP A 42 -6.24 13.85 -9.21
N GLU A 43 -6.90 12.98 -9.97
CA GLU A 43 -7.00 11.56 -9.65
C GLU A 43 -5.68 10.82 -9.87
N ILE A 44 -4.87 11.17 -10.88
CA ILE A 44 -3.51 10.66 -11.04
C ILE A 44 -2.66 11.00 -9.80
N ALA A 45 -2.64 12.28 -9.41
CA ALA A 45 -1.88 12.73 -8.24
C ALA A 45 -2.34 12.04 -6.94
N SER A 46 -3.66 11.85 -6.78
CA SER A 46 -4.24 11.14 -5.64
C SER A 46 -3.87 9.66 -5.63
N ALA A 47 -3.94 8.99 -6.79
CA ALA A 47 -3.58 7.59 -6.92
C ALA A 47 -2.10 7.34 -6.61
N ILE A 48 -1.21 8.17 -7.15
CA ILE A 48 0.24 8.12 -6.90
C ILE A 48 0.52 8.35 -5.41
N THR A 49 -0.11 9.35 -4.80
CA THR A 49 0.05 9.64 -3.36
C THR A 49 -0.37 8.45 -2.50
N ARG A 50 -1.53 7.84 -2.78
CA ARG A 50 -2.01 6.67 -2.04
C ARG A 50 -1.08 5.47 -2.23
N PHE A 51 -0.57 5.25 -3.44
CA PHE A 51 0.37 4.16 -3.70
C PHE A 51 1.71 4.35 -2.96
N ARG A 52 2.28 5.55 -2.98
CA ARG A 52 3.49 5.87 -2.18
C ARG A 52 3.25 5.68 -0.69
N GLY A 53 2.09 6.10 -0.17
CA GLY A 53 1.74 5.90 1.24
C GLY A 53 1.62 4.42 1.63
N HIS A 54 1.11 3.58 0.72
CA HIS A 54 1.08 2.13 0.91
C HIS A 54 2.47 1.52 0.98
N GLN A 55 3.36 1.92 0.06
CA GLN A 55 4.75 1.49 0.04
C GLN A 55 5.48 1.87 1.34
N ALA A 56 5.42 3.14 1.73
CA ALA A 56 6.02 3.63 2.97
C ALA A 56 5.46 2.87 4.20
N GLY A 57 4.16 2.59 4.19
CA GLY A 57 3.53 1.79 5.21
C GLY A 57 4.17 0.40 5.37
N GLN A 58 4.46 -0.28 4.27
CA GLN A 58 5.10 -1.59 4.33
C GLN A 58 6.54 -1.49 4.83
N ASP A 59 7.28 -0.47 4.40
CA ASP A 59 8.66 -0.25 4.81
C ASP A 59 8.76 0.02 6.31
N GLU A 60 7.81 0.77 6.86
CA GLU A 60 7.76 1.10 8.29
C GLU A 60 7.27 -0.06 9.18
N LEU A 61 6.39 -0.92 8.65
CA LEU A 61 5.52 -1.76 9.49
C LEU A 61 5.52 -3.24 9.12
N VAL A 62 5.62 -3.57 7.83
CA VAL A 62 5.51 -4.95 7.34
C VAL A 62 6.90 -5.58 7.24
N TRP A 63 7.80 -4.97 6.47
CA TRP A 63 9.11 -5.56 6.19
C TRP A 63 9.98 -5.75 7.43
N PRO A 64 10.05 -4.81 8.40
CA PRO A 64 10.83 -5.01 9.61
C PRO A 64 10.36 -6.24 10.40
N VAL A 65 9.05 -6.43 10.52
CA VAL A 65 8.48 -7.56 11.25
C VAL A 65 8.75 -8.88 10.54
N LEU A 66 8.60 -8.93 9.23
CA LEU A 66 8.88 -10.15 8.46
C LEU A 66 10.38 -10.48 8.45
N ARG A 67 11.26 -9.49 8.41
CA ARG A 67 12.71 -9.71 8.51
C ARG A 67 13.12 -10.28 9.87
N ASP A 68 12.52 -9.78 10.94
CA ASP A 68 12.77 -10.27 12.31
C ASP A 68 12.20 -11.69 12.51
N ARG A 69 10.92 -11.89 12.15
CA ARG A 69 10.19 -13.13 12.48
C ARG A 69 10.31 -14.24 11.43
N ALA A 70 10.70 -13.91 10.20
CA ALA A 70 10.86 -14.84 9.08
C ALA A 70 12.17 -14.56 8.30
N PRO A 71 13.35 -14.66 8.93
CA PRO A 71 14.62 -14.29 8.31
C PRO A 71 14.95 -15.09 7.03
N ALA A 72 14.41 -16.30 6.88
CA ALA A 72 14.54 -17.09 5.66
C ALA A 72 13.90 -16.42 4.42
N ALA A 73 12.96 -15.48 4.61
CA ALA A 73 12.32 -14.73 3.52
C ALA A 73 13.08 -13.45 3.14
N ALA A 74 14.20 -13.11 3.79
CA ALA A 74 14.89 -11.83 3.60
C ALA A 74 15.26 -11.56 2.13
N THR A 75 15.81 -12.56 1.43
CA THR A 75 16.17 -12.42 0.01
C THR A 75 14.95 -12.17 -0.88
N ASP A 76 13.80 -12.80 -0.59
CA ASP A 76 12.57 -12.55 -1.34
C ASP A 76 11.97 -11.17 -1.05
N ILE A 77 12.09 -10.68 0.19
CA ILE A 77 11.71 -9.31 0.57
C ILE A 77 12.58 -8.29 -0.16
N ASP A 78 13.91 -8.49 -0.18
CA ASP A 78 14.84 -7.61 -0.89
C ASP A 78 14.51 -7.54 -2.40
N ARG A 79 14.14 -8.68 -2.99
CA ARG A 79 13.69 -8.73 -4.40
C ARG A 79 12.41 -7.94 -4.62
N LEU A 80 11.42 -8.02 -3.72
CA LEU A 80 10.18 -7.24 -3.80
C LEU A 80 10.45 -5.74 -3.66
N GLU A 81 11.29 -5.33 -2.70
CA GLU A 81 11.67 -3.93 -2.55
C GLU A 81 12.42 -3.42 -3.78
N GLY A 82 13.29 -4.25 -4.38
CA GLY A 82 14.00 -3.91 -5.62
C GLY A 82 13.08 -3.58 -6.80
N GLN A 83 11.91 -4.23 -6.91
CA GLN A 83 10.91 -3.92 -7.95
C GLN A 83 10.37 -2.48 -7.85
N ARG A 84 10.44 -1.86 -6.66
CA ARG A 84 9.90 -0.51 -6.43
C ARG A 84 10.69 0.56 -7.16
N ALA A 85 11.97 0.34 -7.47
CA ALA A 85 12.78 1.30 -8.22
C ALA A 85 12.20 1.55 -9.63
N THR A 86 11.82 0.49 -10.34
CA THR A 86 11.17 0.60 -11.66
C THR A 86 9.82 1.29 -11.55
N ILE A 87 9.01 0.92 -10.56
CA ILE A 87 7.71 1.57 -10.32
C ILE A 87 7.90 3.07 -10.02
N ALA A 88 8.90 3.45 -9.23
CA ALA A 88 9.17 4.84 -8.87
C ALA A 88 9.46 5.72 -10.11
N VAL A 89 10.21 5.21 -11.09
CA VAL A 89 10.48 5.91 -12.35
C VAL A 89 9.18 6.18 -13.10
N LEU A 90 8.33 5.16 -13.26
CA LEU A 90 7.06 5.30 -13.97
C LEU A 90 6.07 6.23 -13.23
N LEU A 91 6.03 6.16 -11.89
CA LEU A 91 5.24 7.10 -11.10
C LEU A 91 5.70 8.54 -11.31
N ALA A 92 7.01 8.79 -11.35
CA ALA A 92 7.54 10.13 -11.61
C ALA A 92 7.14 10.63 -13.00
N GLY A 93 7.24 9.79 -14.04
CA GLY A 93 6.80 10.14 -15.39
C GLY A 93 5.28 10.41 -15.48
N ALA A 94 4.46 9.60 -14.80
CA ALA A 94 3.01 9.80 -14.77
C ALA A 94 2.58 11.07 -13.99
N ASP A 95 3.37 11.50 -13.01
CA ASP A 95 3.16 12.72 -12.21
C ASP A 95 3.65 14.00 -12.92
N ASP A 96 4.51 13.86 -13.94
CA ASP A 96 5.15 14.99 -14.61
C ASP A 96 4.20 15.68 -15.60
N ARG A 97 3.56 16.75 -15.11
CA ARG A 97 2.62 17.59 -15.88
C ARG A 97 3.28 18.39 -17.01
N SER A 98 4.60 18.35 -17.18
CA SER A 98 5.25 18.90 -18.37
C SER A 98 4.93 18.09 -19.64
N PHE A 99 4.55 16.81 -19.48
CA PHE A 99 4.08 15.96 -20.56
C PHE A 99 2.55 16.05 -20.74
N PRO A 100 2.05 16.09 -21.99
CA PRO A 100 0.63 15.98 -22.28
C PRO A 100 -0.01 14.76 -21.61
N LEU A 101 -1.23 14.93 -21.09
CA LEU A 101 -1.95 13.86 -20.39
C LEU A 101 -2.08 12.57 -21.24
N ALA A 102 -2.30 12.71 -22.55
CA ALA A 102 -2.40 11.58 -23.46
C ALA A 102 -1.07 10.81 -23.60
N GLU A 103 0.08 11.48 -23.51
CA GLU A 103 1.41 10.85 -23.58
C GLU A 103 1.73 10.08 -22.28
N ARG A 104 1.25 10.58 -21.14
CA ARG A 104 1.37 9.87 -19.84
C ARG A 104 0.45 8.64 -19.73
N ALA A 105 -0.50 8.47 -20.65
CA ALA A 105 -1.41 7.33 -20.63
C ALA A 105 -0.71 5.97 -20.82
N ASP A 106 0.39 5.94 -21.60
CA ASP A 106 1.19 4.72 -21.78
C ASP A 106 1.95 4.36 -20.49
N MET A 107 2.53 5.36 -19.81
CA MET A 107 3.17 5.16 -18.50
C MET A 107 2.17 4.64 -17.45
N LEU A 108 0.94 5.16 -17.44
CA LEU A 108 -0.13 4.66 -16.56
C LEU A 108 -0.54 3.22 -16.90
N ALA A 109 -0.56 2.87 -18.20
CA ALA A 109 -0.84 1.50 -18.63
C ALA A 109 0.28 0.54 -18.23
N GLU A 110 1.53 0.98 -18.31
CA GLU A 110 2.69 0.20 -17.86
C GLU A 110 2.71 0.05 -16.33
N LEU A 111 2.44 1.13 -15.59
CA LEU A 111 2.24 1.10 -14.14
C LEU A 111 1.19 0.06 -13.75
N HIS A 112 0.06 0.02 -14.46
CA HIS A 112 -0.97 -0.97 -14.20
C HIS A 112 -0.41 -2.40 -14.27
N LEU A 113 0.37 -2.74 -15.29
CA LEU A 113 0.93 -4.09 -15.43
C LEU A 113 1.93 -4.41 -14.31
N ILE A 114 2.92 -3.53 -14.10
CA ILE A 114 4.00 -3.78 -13.14
C ILE A 114 3.49 -3.75 -11.70
N VAL A 115 2.56 -2.84 -11.37
CA VAL A 115 1.94 -2.81 -10.04
C VAL A 115 1.14 -4.09 -9.80
N ASN A 116 0.39 -4.60 -10.78
CA ASN A 116 -0.34 -5.86 -10.58
C ASN A 116 0.62 -7.04 -10.35
N GLU A 117 1.73 -7.12 -11.11
CA GLU A 117 2.76 -8.15 -10.88
C GLU A 117 3.40 -8.03 -9.49
N HIS A 118 3.72 -6.80 -9.06
CA HIS A 118 4.27 -6.52 -7.74
C HIS A 118 3.32 -6.93 -6.61
N LEU A 119 2.04 -6.50 -6.68
CA LEU A 119 1.03 -6.82 -5.68
C LEU A 119 0.77 -8.33 -5.61
N ASP A 120 0.79 -9.03 -6.74
CA ASP A 120 0.66 -10.48 -6.79
C ASP A 120 1.85 -11.19 -6.13
N ALA A 121 3.07 -10.71 -6.38
CA ALA A 121 4.27 -11.25 -5.75
C ALA A 121 4.29 -10.97 -4.24
N GLU A 122 3.89 -9.77 -3.84
CA GLU A 122 3.73 -9.40 -2.45
C GLU A 122 2.69 -10.28 -1.75
N GLU A 123 1.47 -10.40 -2.29
CA GLU A 123 0.41 -11.20 -1.66
C GLU A 123 0.82 -12.67 -1.51
N ARG A 124 1.55 -13.22 -2.48
CA ARG A 124 2.07 -14.60 -2.40
C ARG A 124 3.10 -14.79 -1.29
N LEU A 125 3.97 -13.81 -1.07
CA LEU A 125 5.04 -13.89 -0.07
C LEU A 125 4.57 -13.42 1.31
N ALA A 126 4.16 -12.17 1.40
CA ALA A 126 3.96 -11.47 2.66
C ALA A 126 2.72 -11.96 3.40
N PHE A 127 1.60 -12.23 2.71
CA PHE A 127 0.34 -12.51 3.42
C PHE A 127 0.38 -13.83 4.22
N PRO A 128 0.92 -14.95 3.69
CA PRO A 128 1.10 -16.16 4.49
C PRO A 128 2.00 -15.93 5.70
N LEU A 129 3.12 -15.21 5.51
CA LEU A 129 4.07 -14.91 6.59
C LEU A 129 3.46 -14.01 7.66
N LEU A 130 2.72 -12.98 7.26
CA LEU A 130 2.00 -12.09 8.16
C LEU A 130 0.99 -12.89 8.99
N LYS A 131 0.20 -13.78 8.37
CA LYS A 131 -0.74 -14.64 9.13
C LYS A 131 -0.03 -15.56 10.11
N ALA A 132 1.11 -16.13 9.71
CA ALA A 132 1.88 -17.04 10.54
C ALA A 132 2.55 -16.33 11.74
N HIS A 133 3.02 -15.10 11.53
CA HIS A 133 3.88 -14.40 12.49
C HIS A 133 3.22 -13.21 13.20
N LEU A 134 2.03 -12.76 12.79
CA LEU A 134 1.24 -11.72 13.45
C LEU A 134 0.06 -12.27 14.25
N SER A 135 0.01 -13.59 14.49
CA SER A 135 -0.87 -14.14 15.50
C SER A 135 -0.58 -13.43 16.83
N THR A 136 -1.55 -12.68 17.36
CA THR A 136 -1.44 -12.00 18.65
C THR A 136 -0.96 -13.00 19.69
N THR A 137 0.29 -12.89 20.13
CA THR A 137 0.74 -13.68 21.28
C THR A 137 0.06 -13.10 22.52
N PRO A 138 -0.07 -13.85 23.62
CA PRO A 138 -0.56 -13.30 24.89
C PRO A 138 0.23 -12.06 25.37
N ASP A 139 1.47 -11.88 24.90
CA ASP A 139 2.29 -10.70 25.18
C ASP A 139 1.85 -9.43 24.42
N ASP A 140 1.08 -9.57 23.34
CA ASP A 140 0.47 -8.46 22.60
C ASP A 140 -0.89 -8.04 23.20
N ALA A 141 -1.44 -8.81 24.15
CA ALA A 141 -2.64 -8.44 24.88
C ALA A 141 -2.31 -7.37 25.93
N PRO A 142 -3.12 -6.30 26.08
CA PRO A 142 -2.96 -5.40 27.22
C PRO A 142 -3.10 -6.21 28.52
N ALA A 143 -2.20 -5.97 29.48
CA ALA A 143 -2.20 -6.68 30.75
C ALA A 143 -3.60 -6.69 31.37
N ALA A 144 -4.01 -7.83 31.93
CA ALA A 144 -5.30 -7.96 32.58
C ALA A 144 -5.45 -6.88 33.67
N GLY A 145 -6.40 -5.96 33.48
CA GLY A 145 -6.62 -4.81 34.36
C GLY A 145 -6.40 -3.42 33.72
N THR A 146 -6.01 -3.36 32.44
CA THR A 146 -5.85 -2.07 31.75
C THR A 146 -7.22 -1.44 31.41
N ASP A 147 -7.41 -0.15 31.72
CA ASP A 147 -8.62 0.63 31.42
C ASP A 147 -9.01 0.46 29.94
N PRO A 148 -10.28 0.19 29.58
CA PRO A 148 -10.74 0.11 28.19
C PRO A 148 -10.30 1.28 27.29
N VAL A 149 -10.13 2.49 27.84
CA VAL A 149 -9.63 3.67 27.12
C VAL A 149 -8.11 3.61 26.91
N GLU A 150 -7.35 3.12 27.88
CA GLU A 150 -5.90 2.84 27.72
C GLU A 150 -5.64 1.63 26.85
N ALA A 151 -6.45 0.57 26.93
CA ALA A 151 -6.42 -0.58 26.04
C ALA A 151 -6.73 -0.16 24.60
N ARG A 152 -7.63 0.82 24.40
CA ARG A 152 -7.93 1.44 23.09
C ARG A 152 -6.81 2.36 22.61
N ARG A 153 -6.10 3.06 23.51
CA ARG A 153 -4.85 3.79 23.19
C ARG A 153 -3.67 2.86 22.88
N ALA A 154 -3.57 1.73 23.57
CA ALA A 154 -2.57 0.69 23.33
C ALA A 154 -2.87 -0.10 22.04
N HIS A 155 -4.14 -0.34 21.72
CA HIS A 155 -4.58 -0.78 20.39
C HIS A 155 -4.25 0.23 19.28
N GLY A 156 -4.11 1.52 19.62
CA GLY A 156 -3.53 2.53 18.72
C GLY A 156 -2.05 2.30 18.37
N ARG A 157 -1.40 1.32 19.01
CA ARG A 157 -0.04 0.85 18.69
C ARG A 157 -0.01 -0.50 17.99
N SER A 158 -1.14 -1.20 17.83
CA SER A 158 -1.14 -2.51 17.16
C SER A 158 -0.82 -2.35 15.68
N LEU A 159 -0.08 -3.31 15.13
CA LEU A 159 0.25 -3.36 13.71
C LEU A 159 -1.03 -3.33 12.86
N GLU A 160 -2.12 -3.95 13.31
CA GLU A 160 -3.42 -3.93 12.63
C GLU A 160 -4.03 -2.52 12.50
N TRP A 161 -3.95 -1.68 13.55
CA TRP A 161 -4.39 -0.28 13.47
C TRP A 161 -3.53 0.53 12.50
N ARG A 162 -2.22 0.31 12.54
CA ARG A 162 -1.25 0.96 11.65
C ARG A 162 -1.43 0.54 10.18
N LEU A 163 -1.71 -0.74 9.92
CA LEU A 163 -2.06 -1.28 8.59
C LEU A 163 -3.40 -0.71 8.07
N ARG A 164 -4.37 -0.46 8.95
CA ARG A 164 -5.59 0.28 8.59
C ARG A 164 -5.29 1.72 8.18
N SER A 165 -4.44 2.44 8.91
CA SER A 165 -4.07 3.82 8.59
C SER A 165 -3.35 3.96 7.24
N ILE A 166 -2.50 2.99 6.88
CA ILE A 166 -1.89 2.88 5.54
C ILE A 166 -2.98 2.72 4.46
N SER A 167 -3.97 1.87 4.72
CA SER A 167 -5.06 1.58 3.79
C SER A 167 -5.98 2.79 3.54
N TYR A 168 -6.18 3.64 4.55
CA TYR A 168 -6.99 4.85 4.44
C TYR A 168 -6.22 6.08 3.94
N GLY A 169 -4.90 6.00 3.71
CA GLY A 169 -4.07 7.16 3.36
C GLY A 169 -3.96 8.18 4.50
N LEU A 170 -4.28 7.77 5.73
CA LEU A 170 -4.13 8.57 6.94
C LEU A 170 -2.73 8.34 7.49
N THR A 171 -1.71 8.87 6.83
CA THR A 171 -0.43 9.09 7.52
C THR A 171 -0.67 10.19 8.54
N ASN A 172 -0.49 9.85 9.82
CA ASN A 172 -0.66 10.75 10.94
C ASN A 172 0.37 11.89 10.81
N ARG A 173 0.02 13.00 10.15
CA ARG A 173 0.76 14.25 10.33
C ARG A 173 0.42 14.72 11.74
N GLY A 174 1.41 14.62 12.62
CA GLY A 174 1.27 14.95 14.03
C GLY A 174 0.66 16.32 14.27
N HIS A 175 -0.22 16.35 15.27
CA HIS A 175 -0.47 17.50 16.12
C HIS A 175 0.12 17.21 17.49
#